data_AF-A0A346PJU1-F1
#
_entry.id   AF-A0A346PJU1-F1
#
_cell.length_a   1.000
_cell.length_b   1.000
_cell.length_c   1.000
_cell.angle_alpha   90.00
_cell.angle_beta   90.00
_cell.angle_gamma   90.00
#
_symmetry.space_group_name_H-M   'P 1'
#
loop_
_entity.id
_entity.type
_entity.pdbx_description
1 polymer ?
#
loop_
_entity_poly.entity_id
_entity_poly.type
_entity_poly.pdbx_seq_one_letter_code
_entity_poly.pdbx_strand_id
1 'polypeptide(L)' 'MIDTRGKLAVETLLKIVLALVAILLVLEIVGIVFGWLTSLLTPILLVIVALVVVLWLFDRL' A
#
# COMPACT_ATOMS: atom_id res chain seq x y z
N MET A 1 2.44 -40.05 -13.03
CA MET A 1 2.49 -38.69 -12.47
C MET A 1 1.95 -37.76 -13.56
N ILE A 2 0.93 -36.94 -13.28
CA ILE A 2 0.40 -36.01 -14.28
C ILE A 2 1.40 -34.85 -14.37
N ASP A 3 2.33 -34.94 -15.32
CA ASP A 3 3.28 -33.86 -15.62
C ASP A 3 2.57 -32.75 -16.41
N THR A 4 1.91 -31.85 -15.68
CA THR A 4 1.21 -30.67 -16.22
C THR A 4 2.13 -29.47 -16.44
N ARG A 5 3.45 -29.62 -16.25
CA ARG A 5 4.44 -28.56 -16.43
C ARG A 5 4.55 -28.22 -17.92
N GLY A 6 3.96 -27.10 -18.32
CA GLY A 6 3.93 -26.65 -19.72
C GLY A 6 2.54 -26.50 -20.34
N LYS A 7 1.46 -26.63 -19.55
CA LYS A 7 0.09 -26.44 -20.05
C LYS A 7 -0.19 -25.02 -20.58
N LEU A 8 0.57 -24.01 -20.15
CA LEU A 8 0.49 -22.65 -20.68
C LEU A 8 1.58 -22.40 -21.72
N ALA A 9 1.19 -21.79 -22.83
CA ALA A 9 2.13 -21.27 -23.81
C ALA A 9 2.98 -20.14 -23.18
N VAL A 10 4.26 -20.09 -23.55
CA VAL A 10 5.24 -19.09 -23.05
C VAL A 10 4.76 -17.67 -23.33
N GLU A 11 4.16 -17.43 -24.49
CA GLU A 11 3.58 -16.14 -24.86
C GLU A 11 2.45 -15.72 -23.90
N THR A 12 1.59 -16.66 -23.49
CA THR A 12 0.52 -16.39 -22.53
C THR A 12 1.07 -16.05 -21.16
N LEU A 13 2.09 -16.80 -20.69
CA LEU A 13 2.78 -16.49 -19.45
C LEU A 13 3.43 -15.11 -19.50
N LEU A 14 4.11 -14.77 -20.60
CA LEU A 14 4.74 -13.47 -20.77
C LEU A 14 3.71 -12.33 -20.70
N LYS A 15 2.56 -12.48 -21.36
CA LYS A 15 1.46 -11.49 -21.29
C LYS A 15 0.91 -11.33 -19.87
N ILE A 16 0.72 -12.45 -19.15
CA ILE A 16 0.25 -12.42 -17.76
C ILE A 16 1.27 -11.71 -16.88
N VAL A 17 2.56 -12.06 -16.98
CA VAL A 17 3.63 -11.43 -16.20
C VAL A 17 3.71 -9.95 -16.53
N LEU A 18 3.66 -9.57 -17.81
CA LEU A 18 3.68 -8.17 -18.22
C LEU A 18 2.49 -7.38 -17.67
N ALA A 19 1.29 -7.96 -17.69
CA ALA A 19 0.10 -7.35 -17.10
C ALA A 19 0.24 -7.20 -15.58
N LEU A 20 0.78 -8.22 -14.89
CA LEU A 20 1.04 -8.16 -13.45
C LEU A 20 2.07 -7.07 -13.12
N VAL A 21 3.15 -6.97 -13.88
CA VAL A 21 4.16 -5.90 -13.72
C VAL A 21 3.53 -4.54 -13.96
N ALA A 22 2.68 -4.39 -14.97
CA ALA A 22 1.98 -3.13 -15.23
C ALA A 22 1.07 -2.74 -14.04
N ILE A 23 0.34 -3.70 -13.46
CA ILE A 23 -0.48 -3.48 -12.26
C ILE A 23 0.40 -3.09 -11.07
N LEU A 24 1.55 -3.76 -10.88
CA LEU A 24 2.50 -3.42 -9.82
C LEU A 24 3.01 -1.99 -9.95
N LEU A 25 3.35 -1.56 -11.17
CA LEU A 25 3.80 -0.18 -11.42
C LEU A 25 2.70 0.85 -11.09
N VAL A 26 1.44 0.54 -11.42
CA VAL A 26 0.31 1.41 -11.05
C VAL A 26 0.16 1.48 -9.53
N LEU A 27 0.24 0.35 -8.83
CA LEU A 27 0.18 0.31 -7.36
C LEU A 27 1.34 1.08 -6.71
N GLU A 28 2.54 1.03 -7.30
CA GLU A 28 3.70 1.77 -6.81
C GLU A 28 3.47 3.29 -6.92
N ILE A 29 2.96 3.76 -8.06
CA ILE A 29 2.60 5.18 -8.25
C ILE A 29 1.54 5.60 -7.24
N VAL A 30 0.50 4.78 -7.06
CA VAL A 30 -0.54 5.02 -6.06
C VAL A 30 0.08 5.10 -4.65
N GLY A 31 0.97 4.18 -4.31
CA GLY A 31 1.70 4.15 -3.05
C GLY A 31 2.53 5.41 -2.81
N ILE A 32 3.21 5.93 -3.83
CA ILE A 32 3.95 7.19 -3.74
C ILE A 32 2.99 8.34 -3.41
N VAL A 33 1.88 8.48 -4.15
CA VAL A 33 0.89 9.54 -3.93
C VAL A 33 0.30 9.50 -2.52
N PHE A 34 -0.08 8.30 -2.04
CA PHE A 34 -0.56 8.13 -0.66
C PHE A 34 0.55 8.38 0.38
N GLY A 35 1.81 8.06 0.06
CA GLY A 35 2.97 8.35 0.91
C GLY A 35 3.13 9.84 1.17
N TRP A 36 3.00 10.67 0.13
CA TRP A 36 3.01 12.13 0.28
C TRP A 36 1.88 12.63 1.18
N LEU A 37 0.66 12.12 0.96
CA LEU A 37 -0.51 12.52 1.75
C LEU A 37 -0.35 12.13 3.23
N THR A 38 0.04 10.88 3.48
CA THR A 38 0.22 10.37 4.84
C THR A 38 1.35 11.10 5.56
N SER A 39 2.46 11.39 4.90
CA SER A 39 3.59 12.14 5.50
C SER A 39 3.18 13.51 6.04
N LEU A 40 2.19 14.18 5.42
CA LEU A 40 1.66 15.46 5.90
C LEU A 40 0.64 15.26 7.04
N LEU A 41 -0.17 14.22 6.97
CA LEU A 41 -1.22 13.94 7.97
C LEU A 41 -0.66 13.35 9.26
N THR A 42 0.35 12.49 9.22
CA THR A 42 0.95 11.82 10.40
C THR A 42 1.35 12.79 11.51
N PRO A 43 2.11 13.89 11.27
CA PRO A 43 2.47 14.81 12.34
C PRO A 43 1.25 15.51 12.96
N ILE A 44 0.24 15.84 12.14
CA ILE A 44 -1.00 16.47 12.63
C ILE A 44 -1.77 15.49 13.53
N LEU A 45 -1.91 14.24 13.09
CA LEU A 45 -2.56 13.20 13.89
C LEU A 45 -1.81 12.95 15.21
N LEU A 46 -0.48 12.94 15.19
CA LEU A 46 0.32 12.82 16.41
C LEU A 46 0.08 13.98 17.39
N VAL A 47 -0.01 15.21 16.89
CA VAL A 47 -0.34 16.37 17.72
C VAL A 47 -1.74 16.24 18.32
N ILE A 48 -2.74 15.84 17.51
CA ILE A 48 -4.11 15.63 18.00
C ILE A 48 -4.13 14.54 19.08
N VAL A 49 -3.48 13.41 18.85
CA VAL A 49 -3.39 12.32 19.83
C VAL A 49 -2.68 12.80 21.09
N ALA A 50 -1.56 13.53 20.97
CA ALA A 50 -0.85 14.09 22.12
C ALA A 50 -1.75 15.06 22.92
N LEU A 51 -2.52 15.91 22.25
CA LEU A 51 -3.48 16.81 22.91
C LEU A 51 -4.56 16.02 23.65
N VAL A 52 -5.13 14.99 23.02
CA VAL A 52 -6.12 14.10 23.67
C VAL A 52 -5.51 13.46 24.92
N VAL A 53 -4.29 12.94 24.83
CA VAL A 53 -3.58 12.34 25.98
C VAL A 53 -3.35 13.36 27.09
N VAL A 54 -2.92 14.59 26.75
CA VAL A 54 -2.68 15.66 27.73
C VAL A 54 -3.99 16.08 28.40
N LEU A 55 -5.06 16.30 27.63
CA LEU A 55 -6.36 16.68 28.17
C LEU A 55 -6.95 15.60 29.07
N TRP A 56 -6.76 14.33 28.70
CA TRP A 56 -7.13 13.18 29.54
C TRP A 56 -6.33 13.14 30.84
N LEU A 57 -5.02 13.40 30.78
CA LEU A 57 -4.17 13.46 31.99
C LEU A 57 -4.61 14.56 32.96
N PHE A 58 -5.16 15.66 32.45
CA PHE A 58 -5.72 16.74 33.25
C PHE A 58 -7.18 16.52 33.67
N ASP A 59 -7.76 15.34 33.39
CA ASP A 59 -9.16 15.00 33.68
C ASP A 59 -10.15 15.99 33.04
N ARG A 60 -9.77 16.58 31.90
CA ARG A 60 -10.58 17.57 31.15
C ARG A 60 -11.34 16.95 29.97
N LEU A 61 -11.29 15.64 29.83
CA LEU A 61 -11.88 14.83 28.75
C LEU A 61 -12.81 13.79 29.36
#